data_AF-A0A090YKR8-F1
#
_entry.id   AF-A0A090YKR8-F1
#
_cell.length_a   1.000
_cell.length_b   1.000
_cell.length_c   1.000
_cell.angle_alpha   90.00
_cell.angle_beta   90.00
_cell.angle_gamma   90.00
#
_symmetry.space_group_name_H-M   'P 1'
#
loop_
_entity.id
_entity.type
_entity.pdbx_description
1 polymer ?
#
loop_
_entity_poly.entity_id
_entity_poly.type
_entity_poly.pdbx_seq_one_letter_code
_entity_poly.pdbx_strand_id
1 'polypeptide(L)' 'MAQTTNQNMLKENNAVIKYISKNKDLSTSELIKRLFDLFPTIGYGDSQYIELINKTK' A
#
# COMPACT_ATOMS: atom_id res chain seq x y z
N MET A 1 -26.32 9.97 -8.92
CA MET A 1 -25.01 9.32 -9.11
C MET A 1 -24.34 9.29 -7.75
N ALA A 2 -24.18 8.11 -7.15
CA ALA A 2 -23.63 7.99 -5.80
C ALA A 2 -22.17 8.49 -5.79
N GLN A 3 -21.88 9.44 -4.91
CA GLN A 3 -20.51 9.83 -4.56
C GLN A 3 -19.85 8.62 -3.87
N THR A 4 -19.14 7.78 -4.63
CA THR A 4 -18.59 6.50 -4.13
C THR A 4 -17.06 6.48 -4.16
N THR A 5 -16.40 7.62 -3.91
CA THR A 5 -14.96 7.74 -4.17
C THR A 5 -14.08 7.82 -2.92
N ASN A 6 -14.60 7.81 -1.68
CA ASN A 6 -13.76 8.12 -0.51
C ASN A 6 -13.53 7.00 0.52
N GLN A 7 -14.29 5.89 0.53
CA GLN A 7 -14.09 4.85 1.55
C GLN A 7 -13.15 3.71 1.12
N ASN A 8 -13.16 3.32 -0.16
CA ASN A 8 -12.33 2.22 -0.64
C ASN A 8 -10.84 2.54 -0.57
N MET A 9 -10.45 3.73 -1.04
CA MET A 9 -9.05 4.18 -0.98
C MET A 9 -8.51 4.25 0.45
N LEU A 10 -9.33 4.64 1.44
CA LEU A 10 -8.92 4.66 2.84
C LEU A 10 -8.74 3.25 3.41
N LYS A 11 -9.61 2.31 3.05
CA LYS A 11 -9.52 0.90 3.49
C LYS A 11 -8.32 0.20 2.86
N GLU A 12 -8.09 0.44 1.57
CA GLU A 12 -6.97 -0.08 0.80
C GLU A 12 -5.64 0.48 1.32
N ASN A 13 -5.57 1.78 1.58
CA ASN A 13 -4.39 2.40 2.19
C ASN A 13 -4.08 1.82 3.57
N ASN A 14 -5.10 1.62 4.42
CA ASN A 14 -4.93 0.97 5.72
C ASN A 14 -4.43 -0.48 5.60
N ALA A 15 -4.91 -1.23 4.60
CA ALA A 15 -4.44 -2.59 4.35
C ALA A 15 -2.95 -2.63 3.93
N VAL A 16 -2.53 -1.69 3.08
CA VAL A 16 -1.13 -1.52 2.66
C VAL A 16 -0.24 -1.17 3.86
N ILE A 17 -0.60 -0.15 4.64
CA ILE A 17 0.16 0.27 5.83
C ILE A 17 0.28 -0.88 6.83
N LYS A 18 -0.83 -1.60 7.08
CA LYS A 18 -0.83 -2.76 7.98
C LYS A 18 0.07 -3.88 7.50
N TYR A 19 0.11 -4.13 6.18
CA TYR A 19 1.02 -5.11 5.61
C TYR A 19 2.48 -4.69 5.78
N ILE A 20 2.83 -3.44 5.46
CA ILE A 20 4.18 -2.90 5.62
C ILE A 20 4.64 -3.01 7.08
N SER A 21 3.81 -2.58 8.03
CA SER A 21 4.13 -2.61 9.47
C SER A 21 4.35 -4.03 10.01
N LYS A 22 3.67 -5.04 9.44
CA LYS A 22 3.88 -6.45 9.81
C LYS A 22 5.13 -7.07 9.19
N ASN A 23 5.69 -6.47 8.15
CA ASN A 23 6.79 -7.02 7.36
C ASN A 23 8.02 -6.09 7.38
N LYS A 24 8.30 -5.44 8.51
CA LYS A 24 9.41 -4.46 8.65
C LYS A 24 10.80 -5.07 8.38
N ASP A 25 10.96 -6.38 8.59
CA ASP A 25 12.18 -7.14 8.31
C ASP A 25 12.49 -7.27 6.81
N LEU A 26 11.50 -7.07 5.95
CA LEU A 26 11.70 -7.12 4.51
C LEU A 26 12.38 -5.84 3.99
N SER A 27 13.22 -6.03 2.97
CA SER A 27 13.81 -4.95 2.18
C SER A 27 12.73 -4.17 1.45
N THR A 28 12.95 -2.87 1.21
CA THR A 28 12.00 -2.01 0.46
C THR A 28 11.64 -2.59 -0.91
N SER A 29 12.61 -3.14 -1.64
CA SER A 29 12.37 -3.77 -2.95
C SER A 29 11.49 -5.02 -2.88
N GLU A 30 11.60 -5.82 -1.81
CA GLU A 30 10.77 -7.00 -1.59
C GLU A 30 9.36 -6.59 -1.20
N LEU A 31 9.21 -5.58 -0.34
CA LEU A 31 7.91 -5.00 -0.01
C LEU A 31 7.19 -4.50 -1.26
N ILE A 32 7.85 -3.74 -2.13
CA ILE A 32 7.23 -3.22 -3.36
C ILE A 32 6.72 -4.35 -4.26
N LYS A 33 7.53 -5.39 -4.51
CA LYS A 33 7.10 -6.54 -5.31
C LYS A 33 5.85 -7.20 -4.75
N ARG A 34 5.82 -7.44 -3.44
CA ARG A 34 4.67 -8.06 -2.77
C ARG A 34 3.45 -7.15 -2.73
N LEU A 35 3.65 -5.83 -2.61
CA LEU A 35 2.56 -4.87 -2.62
C LEU A 35 1.86 -4.82 -3.99
N PHE A 36 2.61 -4.90 -5.10
CA PHE A 36 2.00 -5.01 -6.43
C PHE A 36 1.18 -6.29 -6.61
N ASP A 37 1.65 -7.42 -6.09
CA ASP A 37 0.96 -8.71 -6.18
C ASP A 37 -0.31 -8.76 -5.31
N LEU A 38 -0.22 -8.23 -4.08
CA LEU A 38 -1.31 -8.28 -3.10
C LEU A 38 -2.35 -7.16 -3.29
N PHE A 39 -1.95 -6.04 -3.87
CA PHE A 39 -2.80 -4.85 -4.01
C PHE A 39 -2.82 -4.28 -5.45
N PRO A 40 -3.13 -5.11 -6.47
CA PRO A 40 -3.11 -4.67 -7.86
C PRO A 40 -4.22 -3.65 -8.20
N THR A 41 -5.30 -3.61 -7.43
CA THR A 41 -6.48 -2.76 -7.69
C THR A 41 -6.33 -1.32 -7.20
N ILE A 42 -5.35 -1.05 -6.33
CA ILE A 42 -5.16 0.28 -5.73
C ILE A 42 -4.62 1.27 -6.76
N GLY A 43 -3.87 0.79 -7.77
CA GLY A 43 -3.27 1.63 -8.80
C GLY A 43 -2.11 2.49 -8.32
N TYR A 44 -1.49 2.16 -7.19
CA TYR A 44 -0.27 2.83 -6.72
C TYR A 44 0.92 2.45 -7.59
N GLY A 45 1.73 3.45 -7.93
CA GLY A 45 3.06 3.25 -8.54
C GLY A 45 4.15 3.09 -7.48
N ASP A 46 5.37 2.82 -7.93
CA ASP A 46 6.53 2.56 -7.09
C ASP A 46 6.76 3.69 -6.07
N SER A 47 6.73 4.95 -6.51
CA SER A 47 6.94 6.11 -5.64
C SER A 47 5.91 6.22 -4.52
N GLN A 48 4.66 5.84 -4.78
CA GLN A 48 3.60 5.85 -3.76
C GLN A 48 3.82 4.75 -2.72
N TYR A 49 4.20 3.55 -3.15
CA TYR A 49 4.56 2.49 -2.21
C TYR A 49 5.82 2.83 -1.41
N ILE A 50 6.84 3.41 -2.03
CA ILE A 50 8.07 3.84 -1.35
C ILE A 50 7.75 4.87 -0.27
N GLU A 51 6.88 5.84 -0.57
CA GLU A 51 6.48 6.85 0.42
C GLU A 51 5.77 6.22 1.62
N LEU A 52 4.83 5.29 1.38
CA LEU A 52 4.14 4.57 2.45
C LEU A 52 5.10 3.71 3.28
N ILE A 53 6.06 3.05 2.64
CA ILE A 53 7.08 2.25 3.31
C ILE A 53 7.93 3.14 4.22
N ASN A 54 8.41 4.26 3.70
CA ASN A 54 9.23 5.22 4.46
C ASN A 54 8.46 5.87 5.62
N LYS A 55 7.16 6.13 5.45
CA LYS A 55 6.29 6.66 6.52
C LYS A 55 5.95 5.64 7.60
N THR A 56 6.01 4.34 7.29
CA THR A 56 5.55 3.25 8.18
C THR A 56 6.70 2.55 8.90
N LYS A 57 7.89 2.48 8.29
CA LYS A 57 9.07 1.87 8.91
C LYS A 57 9.48 2.60 10.18
#